data_AF-A0A1Q2HXD6-F1
#
_entry.id   AF-A0A1Q2HXD6-F1
#
_cell.length_a   1.000
_cell.length_b   1.000
_cell.length_c   1.000
_cell.angle_alpha   90.00
_cell.angle_beta   90.00
_cell.angle_gamma   90.00
#
_symmetry.space_group_name_H-M   'P 1'
#
loop_
_entity.id
_entity.type
_entity.pdbx_description
1 polymer ?
#
loop_
_entity_poly.entity_id
_entity_poly.type
_entity_poly.pdbx_seq_one_letter_code
_entity_poly.pdbx_strand_id
1 'polypeptide(L)'
;MSTRKPFNRKRRNAKRDALVLGALLLVVFAVTAVLAVLAKFGPKPDQELVLRVIDGDTIDIQPADDPTRVRLIGIDAPEQGECLYEESKEFLSTTLWPRTDIRLKYDVQRQDQYGRDLGAVFMPDGTFINEEIVKAGWARAVEYPPNVKYTARLQAAEAYAKQHNLGIHAVPDECLLPTEVAREAKARYEQDPDPFYKDVMRDAVERTKNFTYREQALDYIDSL
;
A
#
# COMPACT_ATOMS: atom_id res chain seq x y z
N MET A 1 -33.85 80.14 43.81
CA MET A 1 -32.53 79.61 43.40
C MET A 1 -32.68 78.12 43.12
N SER A 2 -32.58 77.68 41.86
CA SER A 2 -32.61 76.26 41.50
C SER A 2 -31.42 75.95 40.60
N THR A 3 -30.40 75.32 41.18
CA THR A 3 -29.16 74.94 40.50
C THR A 3 -29.34 73.57 39.84
N ARG A 4 -29.42 73.54 38.50
CA ARG A 4 -29.38 72.28 37.73
C ARG A 4 -27.95 71.74 37.70
N LYS A 5 -27.75 70.50 38.15
CA LYS A 5 -26.47 69.78 38.07
C LYS A 5 -26.09 69.49 36.60
N PRO A 6 -24.79 69.55 36.22
CA PRO A 6 -24.35 69.26 34.86
C PRO A 6 -24.45 67.77 34.55
N PHE A 7 -25.04 67.47 33.39
CA PHE A 7 -25.25 66.12 32.88
C PHE A 7 -23.93 65.54 32.34
N ASN A 8 -23.39 64.53 33.01
CA ASN A 8 -22.03 64.00 32.80
C ASN A 8 -21.94 63.12 31.52
N ARG A 9 -21.54 63.72 30.39
CA ARG A 9 -21.42 63.13 29.05
C ARG A 9 -20.41 61.97 28.95
N LYS A 10 -19.35 61.96 29.76
CA LYS A 10 -18.26 60.94 29.74
C LYS A 10 -18.72 59.52 30.08
N ARG A 11 -19.65 59.37 31.05
CA ARG A 11 -20.18 58.06 31.48
C ARG A 11 -21.05 57.36 30.43
N ARG A 12 -21.63 58.12 29.49
CA ARG A 12 -22.48 57.58 28.42
C ARG A 12 -21.66 56.94 27.28
N ASN A 13 -20.48 57.48 26.99
CA ASN A 13 -19.61 56.93 25.95
C ASN A 13 -18.98 55.62 26.40
N ALA A 14 -18.43 55.53 27.62
CA ALA A 14 -17.84 54.29 28.14
C ALA A 14 -18.81 53.09 28.17
N LYS A 15 -20.11 53.32 28.43
CA LYS A 15 -21.14 52.27 28.36
C LYS A 15 -21.45 51.82 26.93
N ARG A 16 -21.40 52.74 25.96
CA ARG A 16 -21.58 52.42 24.54
C ARG A 16 -20.36 51.67 24.00
N ASP A 17 -19.16 52.11 24.36
CA ASP A 17 -17.90 51.49 23.94
C ASP A 17 -17.80 50.05 24.49
N ALA A 18 -18.17 49.81 25.75
CA ALA A 18 -18.23 48.47 26.34
C ALA A 18 -19.29 47.57 25.66
N LEU A 19 -20.43 48.13 25.25
CA LEU A 19 -21.48 47.39 24.55
C LEU A 19 -21.03 46.98 23.14
N VAL A 20 -20.32 47.88 22.44
CA VAL A 20 -19.75 47.64 21.10
C VAL A 20 -18.63 46.60 21.17
N LEU A 21 -17.73 46.69 22.15
CA LEU A 21 -16.70 45.66 22.37
C LEU A 21 -17.30 44.29 22.69
N GLY A 22 -18.32 44.24 23.56
CA GLY A 22 -19.02 42.99 23.87
C GLY A 22 -19.71 42.37 22.66
N ALA A 23 -20.35 43.19 21.81
CA ALA A 23 -20.97 42.74 20.57
C ALA A 23 -19.93 42.22 19.56
N LEU A 24 -18.79 42.90 19.41
CA LEU A 24 -17.68 42.46 18.57
C LEU A 24 -17.12 41.11 19.03
N LEU A 25 -16.90 40.92 20.33
CA LEU A 25 -16.42 39.64 20.88
C LEU A 25 -17.41 38.50 20.65
N LEU A 26 -18.72 38.75 20.77
CA LEU A 26 -19.76 37.76 20.47
C LEU A 26 -19.77 37.37 18.98
N VAL A 27 -19.59 38.34 18.08
CA VAL A 27 -19.51 38.07 16.63
C VAL A 27 -18.27 37.25 16.31
N VAL A 28 -17.10 37.60 16.87
CA VAL A 28 -15.87 36.82 16.69
C VAL A 28 -16.06 35.39 17.20
N PHE A 29 -16.63 35.22 18.40
CA PHE A 29 -16.91 33.90 18.94
C PHE A 29 -17.85 33.09 18.04
N ALA A 30 -18.95 33.69 17.57
CA ALA A 30 -19.89 33.04 16.67
C ALA A 30 -19.22 32.62 15.33
N VAL A 31 -18.40 33.50 14.74
CA VAL A 31 -17.64 33.19 13.52
C VAL A 31 -16.66 32.04 13.74
N THR A 32 -15.90 32.06 14.85
CA THR A 32 -14.96 30.97 15.17
C THR A 32 -15.67 29.63 15.42
N ALA A 33 -16.83 29.65 16.08
CA ALA A 33 -17.64 28.46 16.30
C ALA A 33 -18.18 27.89 14.98
N VAL A 34 -18.67 28.75 14.08
CA VAL A 34 -19.12 28.34 12.74
C VAL A 34 -17.97 27.74 11.92
N LEU A 35 -16.79 28.36 11.92
CA LEU A 35 -15.62 27.83 11.21
C LEU A 35 -15.17 26.47 11.77
N ALA A 36 -15.19 26.28 13.10
CA ALA A 36 -14.88 24.99 13.72
C ALA A 36 -15.91 23.90 13.40
N VAL A 37 -17.20 24.26 13.31
CA VAL A 37 -18.27 23.36 12.87
C VAL A 37 -18.08 22.98 11.40
N LEU A 38 -17.83 23.95 10.52
CA LEU A 38 -17.57 23.70 9.09
C LEU A 38 -16.34 22.82 8.87
N ALA A 39 -15.29 22.97 9.66
CA ALA A 39 -14.11 22.10 9.60
C ALA A 39 -14.42 20.63 9.99
N LYS A 40 -15.40 20.39 10.87
CA LYS A 40 -15.87 19.03 11.22
C LYS A 40 -16.74 18.39 10.14
N PHE A 41 -17.36 19.21 9.29
CA PHE A 41 -18.23 18.78 8.20
C PHE A 41 -17.60 18.97 6.81
N GLY A 42 -16.29 19.23 6.74
CA GLY A 42 -15.56 19.15 5.48
C GLY A 42 -15.69 17.75 4.88
N PRO A 43 -15.55 17.58 3.56
CA PRO A 43 -15.54 16.26 2.95
C PRO A 43 -14.48 15.42 3.66
N LYS A 44 -14.91 14.32 4.29
CA LYS A 44 -13.96 13.33 4.77
C LYS A 44 -13.16 12.88 3.53
N PRO A 45 -11.82 12.80 3.60
CA PRO A 45 -11.07 12.20 2.51
C PRO A 45 -11.68 10.82 2.22
N ASP A 46 -11.75 10.43 0.94
CA ASP A 46 -12.31 9.14 0.50
C ASP A 46 -11.59 8.00 1.25
N GLN A 47 -12.19 7.58 2.36
CA GLN A 47 -11.71 6.55 3.26
C GLN A 47 -12.50 5.30 2.93
N GLU A 48 -11.78 4.29 2.46
CA GLU A 48 -12.34 2.98 2.17
C GLU A 48 -11.97 2.01 3.28
N LEU A 49 -12.87 1.06 3.56
CA LEU A 49 -12.62 0.01 4.53
C LEU A 49 -12.23 -1.28 3.83
N VAL A 50 -11.09 -1.85 4.23
CA VAL A 50 -10.69 -3.19 3.80
C VAL A 50 -11.66 -4.21 4.37
N LEU A 51 -12.22 -5.08 3.52
CA LEU A 51 -13.03 -6.22 3.95
C LEU A 51 -12.15 -7.45 4.17
N ARG A 52 -11.28 -7.74 3.21
CA ARG A 52 -10.34 -8.88 3.24
C ARG A 52 -9.20 -8.70 2.24
N VAL A 53 -8.11 -9.39 2.51
CA VAL A 53 -7.01 -9.61 1.57
C VAL A 53 -7.26 -10.88 0.78
N ILE A 54 -7.00 -10.84 -0.52
CA ILE A 54 -7.23 -11.96 -1.45
C ILE A 54 -5.95 -12.75 -1.64
N ASP A 55 -4.88 -12.05 -1.97
CA ASP A 55 -3.51 -12.52 -2.24
C ASP A 55 -2.52 -11.38 -1.90
N GLY A 56 -1.25 -11.53 -2.29
CA GLY A 56 -0.18 -10.58 -1.99
C GLY A 56 -0.27 -9.22 -2.69
N ASP A 57 -1.25 -8.99 -3.58
CA ASP A 57 -1.39 -7.69 -4.23
C ASP A 57 -2.84 -7.30 -4.56
N THR A 58 -3.81 -8.02 -3.99
CA THR A 58 -5.23 -7.79 -4.24
C THR A 58 -6.02 -7.77 -2.92
N ILE A 59 -6.89 -6.76 -2.79
CA ILE A 59 -7.79 -6.59 -1.65
C ILE A 59 -9.23 -6.39 -2.10
N ASP A 60 -10.16 -6.76 -1.23
CA ASP A 60 -11.55 -6.30 -1.30
C ASP A 60 -11.77 -5.17 -0.32
N ILE A 61 -12.44 -4.13 -0.78
CA ILE A 61 -12.95 -3.06 0.06
C ILE A 61 -14.48 -3.03 0.01
N GLN A 62 -15.04 -2.26 0.94
CA GLN A 62 -16.49 -2.04 1.06
C GLN A 62 -17.15 -1.61 -0.27
N PRO A 63 -18.48 -1.78 -0.41
CA PRO A 63 -19.41 -2.36 0.56
C PRO A 63 -19.36 -3.90 0.62
N ALA A 64 -19.90 -4.53 1.68
CA ALA A 64 -19.75 -5.96 1.91
C ALA A 64 -20.64 -6.85 1.02
N ASP A 65 -21.76 -6.32 0.55
CA ASP A 65 -22.73 -6.97 -0.33
C ASP A 65 -22.32 -6.93 -1.81
N ASP A 66 -21.53 -5.93 -2.20
CA ASP A 66 -20.91 -5.83 -3.53
C ASP A 66 -19.47 -5.27 -3.41
N PRO A 67 -18.50 -6.11 -2.99
CA PRO A 67 -17.14 -5.65 -2.74
C PRO A 67 -16.46 -5.10 -3.99
N THR A 68 -15.82 -3.93 -3.85
CA THR A 68 -14.92 -3.45 -4.89
C THR A 68 -13.58 -4.15 -4.75
N ARG A 69 -13.18 -4.89 -5.80
CA ARG A 69 -11.85 -5.50 -5.88
C ARG A 69 -10.81 -4.47 -6.32
N VAL A 70 -9.73 -4.36 -5.57
CA VAL A 70 -8.61 -3.48 -5.88
C VAL A 70 -7.35 -4.31 -6.09
N ARG A 71 -6.72 -4.17 -7.27
CA ARG A 71 -5.38 -4.66 -7.57
C ARG A 71 -4.39 -3.52 -7.29
N LEU A 72 -3.40 -3.80 -6.44
CA LEU A 72 -2.36 -2.85 -6.09
C LEU A 72 -1.48 -2.58 -7.30
N ILE A 73 -1.41 -1.33 -7.75
CA ILE A 73 -0.64 -0.97 -8.95
C ILE A 73 0.86 -0.99 -8.72
N GLY A 74 1.61 -1.29 -9.78
CA GLY A 74 3.07 -1.22 -9.81
C GLY A 74 3.79 -2.34 -9.08
N ILE A 75 3.05 -3.35 -8.58
CA ILE A 75 3.61 -4.48 -7.85
C ILE A 75 3.08 -5.81 -8.40
N ASP A 76 3.86 -6.88 -8.23
CA ASP A 76 3.48 -8.23 -8.60
C ASP A 76 3.92 -9.21 -7.50
N ALA A 77 2.94 -9.84 -6.84
CA ALA A 77 3.19 -10.83 -5.80
C ALA A 77 3.20 -12.25 -6.40
N PRO A 78 3.81 -13.24 -5.72
CA PRO A 78 3.66 -14.64 -6.11
C PRO A 78 2.17 -15.02 -6.18
N GLU A 79 1.80 -15.81 -7.17
CA GLU A 79 0.41 -16.24 -7.40
C GLU A 79 0.07 -17.52 -6.61
N GLN A 80 -1.22 -17.84 -6.49
CA GLN A 80 -1.64 -19.03 -5.75
C GLN A 80 -1.01 -20.31 -6.34
N GLY A 81 -0.34 -21.08 -5.49
CA GLY A 81 0.36 -22.31 -5.87
C GLY A 81 1.84 -22.09 -6.21
N GLU A 82 2.29 -20.84 -6.27
CA GLU A 82 3.71 -20.51 -6.33
C GLU A 82 4.34 -20.51 -4.94
N CYS A 83 5.65 -20.75 -4.90
CA CYS A 83 6.40 -20.58 -3.66
C CYS A 83 6.33 -19.14 -3.15
N LEU A 84 6.30 -18.98 -1.83
CA LEU A 84 6.21 -17.70 -1.12
C LEU A 84 4.87 -16.95 -1.26
N TYR A 85 3.85 -17.59 -1.83
CA TYR A 85 2.49 -17.04 -1.93
C TYR A 85 1.86 -16.79 -0.56
N GLU A 86 1.90 -17.77 0.34
CA GLU A 86 1.23 -17.66 1.64
C GLU A 86 1.88 -16.58 2.51
N GLU A 87 3.21 -16.48 2.48
CA GLU A 87 3.98 -15.47 3.20
C GLU A 87 3.69 -14.06 2.68
N SER A 88 3.60 -13.89 1.35
CA SER A 88 3.25 -12.62 0.73
C SER A 88 1.83 -12.17 1.11
N LYS A 89 0.87 -13.10 1.02
CA LYS A 89 -0.52 -12.87 1.44
C LYS A 89 -0.64 -12.60 2.93
N GLU A 90 0.12 -13.31 3.77
CA GLU A 90 0.13 -13.13 5.22
C GLU A 90 0.69 -11.74 5.58
N PHE A 91 1.76 -11.29 4.94
CA PHE A 91 2.28 -9.94 5.14
C PHE A 91 1.22 -8.88 4.84
N LEU A 92 0.52 -8.99 3.70
CA LEU A 92 -0.53 -8.03 3.37
C LEU A 92 -1.72 -8.13 4.34
N SER A 93 -2.12 -9.34 4.73
CA SER A 93 -3.22 -9.58 5.68
C SER A 93 -2.95 -9.05 7.09
N THR A 94 -1.71 -9.18 7.55
CA THR A 94 -1.25 -8.66 8.86
C THR A 94 -0.97 -7.16 8.83
N THR A 95 -0.85 -6.57 7.64
CA THR A 95 -0.76 -5.10 7.47
C THR A 95 -2.15 -4.47 7.31
N LEU A 96 -3.05 -5.13 6.57
CA LEU A 96 -4.39 -4.67 6.23
C LEU A 96 -5.46 -5.60 6.81
N TRP A 97 -5.70 -5.47 8.11
CA TRP A 97 -6.71 -6.24 8.82
C TRP A 97 -8.12 -5.85 8.32
N PRO A 98 -9.13 -6.73 8.42
CA PRO A 98 -10.50 -6.33 8.16
C PRO A 98 -10.90 -5.09 8.97
N ARG A 99 -11.57 -4.14 8.30
CA ARG A 99 -11.94 -2.79 8.78
C ARG A 99 -10.78 -1.81 8.94
N THR A 100 -9.61 -2.08 8.34
CA THR A 100 -8.56 -1.06 8.22
C THR A 100 -9.03 0.05 7.29
N ASP A 101 -8.93 1.30 7.77
CA ASP A 101 -9.14 2.49 6.94
C ASP A 101 -7.98 2.68 5.98
N ILE A 102 -8.28 2.83 4.69
CA ILE A 102 -7.30 3.14 3.65
C ILE A 102 -7.76 4.33 2.80
N ARG A 103 -6.82 4.88 2.03
CA ARG A 103 -7.08 5.84 0.96
C ARG A 103 -6.56 5.27 -0.34
N LEU A 104 -7.42 5.24 -1.35
CA LEU A 104 -7.03 4.86 -2.70
C LEU A 104 -6.59 6.08 -3.50
N LYS A 105 -5.48 5.94 -4.22
CA LYS A 105 -5.07 6.88 -5.26
C LYS A 105 -4.94 6.16 -6.57
N TYR A 106 -5.71 6.60 -7.55
CA TYR A 106 -5.63 6.10 -8.92
C TYR A 106 -4.54 6.82 -9.71
N ASP A 107 -4.15 6.19 -10.81
CA ASP A 107 -3.31 6.79 -11.85
C ASP A 107 -4.15 6.99 -13.13
N VAL A 108 -3.51 7.08 -14.30
CA VAL A 108 -4.17 7.34 -15.61
C VAL A 108 -5.34 6.40 -15.88
N GLN A 109 -5.14 5.09 -15.69
CA GLN A 109 -6.15 4.07 -15.90
C GLN A 109 -6.69 3.58 -14.55
N ARG A 110 -7.99 3.75 -14.34
CA ARG A 110 -8.64 3.37 -13.08
C ARG A 110 -8.96 1.89 -12.97
N GLN A 111 -9.33 1.23 -14.07
CA GLN A 111 -9.79 -0.16 -14.04
C GLN A 111 -9.09 -1.00 -15.10
N ASP A 112 -8.85 -2.27 -14.78
CA ASP A 112 -8.38 -3.24 -15.75
C ASP A 112 -9.53 -3.87 -16.55
N GLN A 113 -9.18 -4.75 -17.49
CA GLN A 113 -10.14 -5.45 -18.34
C GLN A 113 -11.10 -6.39 -17.59
N TYR A 114 -10.79 -6.73 -16.33
CA TYR A 114 -11.61 -7.59 -15.48
C TYR A 114 -12.52 -6.79 -14.55
N GLY A 115 -12.48 -5.46 -14.64
CA GLY A 115 -13.27 -4.55 -13.81
C GLY A 115 -12.71 -4.34 -12.40
N ARG A 116 -11.46 -4.76 -12.13
CA ARG A 116 -10.79 -4.46 -10.86
C ARG A 116 -10.33 -3.02 -10.87
N ASP A 117 -10.46 -2.35 -9.74
CA ASP A 117 -9.86 -1.04 -9.53
C ASP A 117 -8.34 -1.18 -9.42
N LEU A 118 -7.60 -0.33 -10.12
CA LEU A 118 -6.14 -0.25 -10.14
C LEU A 118 -5.70 0.88 -9.19
N GLY A 119 -5.38 0.54 -7.94
CA GLY A 119 -5.16 1.50 -6.87
C GLY A 119 -3.76 1.47 -6.24
N ALA A 120 -3.22 2.65 -5.93
CA ALA A 120 -2.18 2.80 -4.92
C ALA A 120 -2.82 2.96 -3.54
N VAL A 121 -2.46 2.08 -2.60
CA VAL A 121 -3.12 1.98 -1.29
C VAL A 121 -2.29 2.71 -0.23
N PHE A 122 -2.91 3.67 0.46
CA PHE A 122 -2.28 4.42 1.53
C PHE A 122 -3.04 4.27 2.85
N MET A 123 -2.31 4.14 3.94
CA MET A 123 -2.86 4.24 5.29
C MET A 123 -3.21 5.71 5.62
N PRO A 124 -4.01 5.96 6.68
CA PRO A 124 -4.39 7.32 7.08
C PRO A 124 -3.19 8.20 7.46
N ASP A 125 -2.16 7.59 8.05
CA ASP A 125 -0.89 8.24 8.41
C ASP A 125 0.01 8.56 7.21
N GLY A 126 -0.31 8.05 6.01
CA GLY A 126 0.44 8.27 4.78
C GLY A 126 1.37 7.12 4.39
N THR A 127 1.43 6.04 5.16
CA THR A 127 2.18 4.83 4.80
C THR A 127 1.67 4.28 3.46
N PHE A 128 2.59 3.98 2.54
CA PHE A 128 2.25 3.49 1.19
C PHE A 128 2.39 1.97 1.14
N ILE A 129 1.27 1.25 1.16
CA ILE A 129 1.27 -0.21 1.34
C ILE A 129 1.97 -0.94 0.20
N ASN A 130 1.79 -0.49 -1.04
CA ASN A 130 2.48 -1.08 -2.20
C ASN A 130 4.02 -1.00 -2.04
N GLU A 131 4.53 0.06 -1.42
CA GLU A 131 5.97 0.18 -1.14
C GLU A 131 6.39 -0.73 0.01
N GLU A 132 5.61 -0.78 1.10
CA GLU A 132 5.96 -1.61 2.26
C GLU A 132 6.07 -3.09 1.91
N ILE A 133 5.14 -3.63 1.10
CA ILE A 133 5.18 -5.03 0.70
C ILE A 133 6.35 -5.35 -0.24
N VAL A 134 6.68 -4.45 -1.16
CA VAL A 134 7.86 -4.60 -2.03
C VAL A 134 9.14 -4.50 -1.22
N LYS A 135 9.23 -3.53 -0.31
CA LYS A 135 10.40 -3.30 0.55
C LYS A 135 10.65 -4.47 1.50
N ALA A 136 9.60 -5.15 1.95
CA ALA A 136 9.67 -6.37 2.74
C ALA A 136 10.02 -7.61 1.91
N GLY A 137 10.12 -7.49 0.58
CA GLY A 137 10.49 -8.57 -0.32
C GLY A 137 9.34 -9.51 -0.68
N TRP A 138 8.09 -9.12 -0.50
CA TRP A 138 6.93 -9.98 -0.74
C TRP A 138 6.23 -9.73 -2.09
N ALA A 139 6.68 -8.73 -2.84
CA ALA A 139 6.25 -8.45 -4.20
C ALA A 139 7.39 -7.79 -5.00
N ARG A 140 7.38 -7.95 -6.33
CA ARG A 140 8.30 -7.26 -7.25
C ARG A 140 7.75 -5.89 -7.62
N ALA A 141 8.63 -4.94 -7.94
CA ALA A 141 8.19 -3.73 -8.63
C ALA A 141 8.04 -4.03 -10.13
N VAL A 142 6.89 -3.69 -10.70
CA VAL A 142 6.58 -3.90 -12.12
C VAL A 142 6.01 -2.64 -12.74
N GLU A 143 6.34 -2.40 -14.01
CA GLU A 143 5.86 -1.24 -14.74
C GLU A 143 4.76 -1.65 -15.71
N TYR A 144 3.55 -1.12 -15.51
CA TYR A 144 2.41 -1.35 -16.39
C TYR A 144 1.86 -0.02 -16.92
N PRO A 145 2.34 0.45 -18.09
CA PRO A 145 1.81 1.66 -18.71
C PRO A 145 0.30 1.56 -18.98
N PRO A 146 -0.47 2.64 -18.78
CA PRO A 146 -0.03 4.00 -18.47
C PRO A 146 0.15 4.29 -16.96
N ASN A 147 -0.03 3.31 -16.08
CA ASN A 147 0.00 3.49 -14.63
C ASN A 147 1.41 3.37 -14.04
N VAL A 148 2.21 4.43 -14.22
CA VAL A 148 3.66 4.43 -13.89
C VAL A 148 4.05 5.48 -12.85
N LYS A 149 3.09 6.16 -12.24
CA LYS A 149 3.32 7.27 -11.29
C LYS A 149 4.24 6.91 -10.11
N TYR A 150 4.24 5.66 -9.67
CA TYR A 150 5.00 5.21 -8.50
C TYR A 150 6.21 4.32 -8.83
N THR A 151 6.51 4.08 -10.10
CA THR A 151 7.53 3.13 -10.56
C THR A 151 8.89 3.36 -9.88
N ALA A 152 9.41 4.59 -9.91
CA ALA A 152 10.71 4.89 -9.32
C ALA A 152 10.77 4.63 -7.80
N ARG A 153 9.66 4.87 -7.08
CA ARG A 153 9.56 4.62 -5.64
C ARG A 153 9.55 3.11 -5.34
N LEU A 154 8.79 2.34 -6.11
CA LEU A 154 8.70 0.89 -5.96
C LEU A 154 9.99 0.19 -6.35
N GLN A 155 10.67 0.64 -7.41
CA GLN A 155 11.99 0.12 -7.80
C GLN A 155 13.04 0.36 -6.71
N ALA A 156 13.03 1.51 -6.03
CA ALA A 156 13.92 1.78 -4.91
C ALA A 156 13.63 0.85 -3.71
N ALA A 157 12.36 0.55 -3.46
CA ALA A 157 11.95 -0.41 -2.43
C ALA A 157 12.41 -1.84 -2.76
N GLU A 158 12.27 -2.27 -4.02
CA GLU A 158 12.73 -3.60 -4.45
C GLU A 158 14.26 -3.70 -4.37
N ALA A 159 14.98 -2.64 -4.75
CA ALA A 159 16.44 -2.60 -4.60
C ALA A 159 16.88 -2.79 -3.13
N TYR A 160 16.14 -2.20 -2.18
CA TYR A 160 16.36 -2.44 -0.75
C TYR A 160 16.13 -3.91 -0.38
N ALA A 161 15.03 -4.52 -0.83
CA ALA A 161 14.71 -5.91 -0.54
C ALA A 161 15.75 -6.88 -1.13
N LYS A 162 16.23 -6.62 -2.35
CA LYS A 162 17.34 -7.34 -2.99
C LYS A 162 18.63 -7.23 -2.18
N GLN A 163 19.03 -6.01 -1.79
CA GLN A 163 20.25 -5.79 -1.01
C GLN A 163 20.26 -6.56 0.33
N HIS A 164 19.09 -6.73 0.94
CA HIS A 164 18.93 -7.39 2.23
C HIS A 164 18.50 -8.86 2.12
N ASN A 165 18.41 -9.41 0.90
CA ASN A 165 17.95 -10.78 0.64
C ASN A 165 16.63 -11.09 1.36
N LEU A 166 15.59 -10.31 1.09
CA LEU A 166 14.28 -10.46 1.72
C LEU A 166 13.28 -11.17 0.81
N GLY A 167 12.44 -12.03 1.42
CA GLY A 167 11.33 -12.71 0.77
C GLY A 167 11.69 -13.36 -0.57
N ILE A 168 11.06 -12.92 -1.66
CA ILE A 168 11.27 -13.42 -3.03
C ILE A 168 12.68 -13.17 -3.58
N HIS A 169 13.54 -12.44 -2.87
CA HIS A 169 14.95 -12.26 -3.17
C HIS A 169 15.87 -13.18 -2.36
N ALA A 170 15.31 -14.02 -1.47
CA ALA A 170 15.98 -15.09 -0.74
C ALA A 170 15.16 -16.38 -0.85
N VAL A 171 14.88 -16.78 -2.09
CA VAL A 171 14.05 -17.94 -2.40
C VAL A 171 14.72 -19.21 -1.88
N PRO A 172 14.02 -20.06 -1.10
CA PRO A 172 14.57 -21.35 -0.68
C PRO A 172 14.94 -22.23 -1.87
N ASP A 173 16.01 -23.02 -1.74
CA ASP A 173 16.50 -23.92 -2.79
C ASP A 173 15.40 -24.85 -3.32
N GLU A 174 14.50 -25.33 -2.45
CA GLU A 174 13.40 -26.21 -2.87
C GLU A 174 12.43 -25.53 -3.85
N CYS A 175 12.31 -24.20 -3.75
CA CYS A 175 11.48 -23.37 -4.61
C CYS A 175 12.14 -23.01 -5.94
N LEU A 176 13.46 -23.17 -6.05
CA LEU A 176 14.23 -22.95 -7.28
C LEU A 176 14.24 -24.17 -8.21
N LEU A 177 13.81 -25.33 -7.71
CA LEU A 177 13.76 -26.58 -8.46
C LEU A 177 12.30 -27.01 -8.67
N PRO A 178 11.64 -26.57 -9.76
CA PRO A 178 10.18 -26.59 -9.88
C PRO A 178 9.60 -28.00 -10.11
N THR A 179 10.43 -28.97 -10.50
CA THR A 179 9.98 -30.33 -10.82
C THR A 179 10.67 -31.37 -9.95
N GLU A 180 10.02 -32.52 -9.80
CA GLU A 180 10.63 -33.66 -9.10
C GLU A 180 11.93 -34.10 -9.79
N VAL A 181 11.96 -34.08 -11.12
CA VAL A 181 13.16 -34.39 -11.91
C VAL A 181 14.34 -33.47 -11.54
N ALA A 182 14.08 -32.16 -11.37
CA ALA A 182 15.11 -31.21 -10.97
C ALA A 182 15.61 -31.47 -9.54
N ARG A 183 14.69 -31.78 -8.61
CA ARG A 183 15.04 -32.09 -7.21
C ARG A 183 15.82 -33.39 -7.07
N GLU A 184 15.44 -34.44 -7.80
CA GLU A 184 16.19 -35.69 -7.84
C GLU A 184 17.58 -35.50 -8.45
N ALA A 185 17.70 -34.70 -9.51
CA ALA A 185 18.99 -34.38 -10.12
C ALA A 185 19.92 -33.65 -9.13
N LYS A 186 19.39 -32.68 -8.38
CA LYS A 186 20.12 -32.00 -7.29
C LYS A 186 20.62 -32.99 -6.23
N ALA A 187 19.76 -33.90 -5.77
CA ALA A 187 20.13 -34.89 -4.76
C ALA A 187 21.22 -35.87 -5.26
N ARG A 188 21.26 -36.15 -6.57
CA ARG A 188 22.35 -36.93 -7.19
C ARG A 188 23.63 -36.13 -7.34
N TYR A 189 23.53 -34.87 -7.74
CA TYR A 189 24.68 -33.95 -7.84
C TYR A 189 25.44 -33.81 -6.51
N GLU A 190 24.72 -33.75 -5.38
CA GLU A 190 25.33 -33.69 -4.04
C GLU A 190 26.13 -34.94 -3.67
N GLN A 191 25.78 -36.09 -4.25
CA GLN A 191 26.50 -37.36 -4.05
C GLN A 191 27.63 -37.53 -5.05
N ASP A 192 27.42 -37.08 -6.29
CA ASP A 192 28.35 -37.17 -7.41
C ASP A 192 28.23 -35.91 -8.29
N PRO A 193 29.15 -34.93 -8.15
CA PRO A 193 29.10 -33.63 -8.83
C PRO A 193 29.34 -33.66 -10.35
N ASP A 194 28.64 -34.53 -11.07
CA ASP A 194 28.68 -34.60 -12.54
C ASP A 194 27.88 -33.43 -13.16
N PRO A 195 28.48 -32.65 -14.09
CA PRO A 195 27.80 -31.57 -14.81
C PRO A 195 26.48 -31.98 -15.50
N PHE A 196 26.32 -33.26 -15.85
CA PHE A 196 25.08 -33.80 -16.40
C PHE A 196 23.86 -33.47 -15.52
N TYR A 197 23.99 -33.53 -14.19
CA TYR A 197 22.87 -33.22 -13.31
C TYR A 197 22.51 -31.74 -13.31
N LYS A 198 23.49 -30.84 -13.51
CA LYS A 198 23.23 -29.41 -13.72
C LYS A 198 22.44 -29.18 -15.00
N ASP A 199 22.78 -29.86 -16.09
CA ASP A 199 22.03 -29.78 -17.35
C ASP A 199 20.58 -30.26 -17.20
N VAL A 200 20.35 -31.35 -16.44
CA VAL A 200 19.00 -31.84 -16.13
C VAL A 200 18.19 -30.81 -15.33
N MET A 201 18.80 -30.20 -14.31
CA MET A 201 18.15 -29.14 -13.54
C MET A 201 17.80 -27.92 -14.42
N ARG A 202 18.73 -27.48 -15.28
CA ARG A 202 18.52 -26.35 -16.21
C ARG A 202 17.39 -26.64 -17.20
N ASP A 203 17.39 -27.82 -17.84
CA ASP A 203 16.34 -28.21 -18.79
C ASP A 203 14.95 -28.23 -18.12
N ALA A 204 14.87 -28.73 -16.88
CA ALA A 204 13.63 -28.73 -16.12
C ALA A 204 13.12 -27.31 -15.79
N VAL A 205 14.02 -26.40 -15.38
CA VAL A 205 13.69 -24.98 -15.14
C VAL A 205 13.24 -24.31 -16.43
N GLU A 206 13.96 -24.51 -17.53
CA GLU A 206 13.69 -23.87 -18.82
C GLU A 206 12.34 -24.33 -19.41
N ARG A 207 11.97 -25.60 -19.23
CA ARG A 207 10.71 -26.18 -19.72
C ARG A 207 9.50 -25.84 -18.85
N THR A 208 9.68 -25.44 -17.60
CA THR A 208 8.56 -25.08 -16.72
C THR A 208 7.94 -23.75 -17.14
N LYS A 209 6.77 -23.81 -17.78
CA LYS A 209 6.04 -22.62 -18.21
C LYS A 209 5.67 -21.74 -17.01
N ASN A 210 5.75 -20.42 -17.18
CA ASN A 210 5.39 -19.41 -16.18
C ASN A 210 6.10 -19.60 -14.82
N PHE A 211 7.36 -20.03 -14.83
CA PHE A 211 8.11 -20.21 -13.60
C PHE A 211 8.63 -18.88 -13.06
N THR A 212 8.00 -18.39 -12.00
CA THR A 212 8.27 -17.10 -11.36
C THR A 212 9.73 -16.89 -10.95
N TYR A 213 10.44 -17.95 -10.52
CA TYR A 213 11.82 -17.86 -10.04
C TYR A 213 12.87 -18.32 -11.04
N ARG A 214 12.53 -18.33 -12.34
CA ARG A 214 13.38 -18.90 -13.39
C ARG A 214 14.81 -18.36 -13.38
N GLU A 215 15.00 -17.04 -13.33
CA GLU A 215 16.34 -16.45 -13.36
C GLU A 215 17.13 -16.84 -12.11
N GLN A 216 16.53 -16.69 -10.91
CA GLN A 216 17.17 -17.09 -9.65
C GLN A 216 17.51 -18.58 -9.63
N ALA A 217 16.68 -19.43 -10.24
CA ALA A 217 16.93 -20.86 -10.32
C ALA A 217 18.12 -21.20 -11.22
N LEU A 218 18.27 -20.52 -12.36
CA LEU A 218 19.41 -20.69 -13.25
C LEU A 218 20.70 -20.22 -12.58
N ASP A 219 20.69 -19.06 -11.91
CA ASP A 219 21.84 -18.55 -11.15
C ASP A 219 22.22 -19.51 -10.01
N TYR A 220 21.23 -20.05 -9.30
CA TYR A 220 21.44 -21.06 -8.28
C TYR A 220 22.11 -22.31 -8.85
N ILE A 221 21.57 -22.87 -9.94
CA ILE A 221 22.15 -24.06 -10.58
C ILE A 221 23.58 -23.77 -11.03
N ASP A 222 23.86 -22.60 -11.58
CA ASP A 222 25.21 -22.23 -12.01
C ASP A 222 26.19 -22.13 -10.84
N SER A 223 25.71 -21.77 -9.65
CA SER A 223 26.51 -21.67 -8.42
C SER A 223 26.82 -23.01 -7.72
N LEU A 224 26.07 -24.07 -8.01
CA LEU A 224 26.31 -25.44 -7.51
C LEU A 224 27.62 -26.02 -8.04
#